data_AF-A0A7G8G6W3-F1
#
_entry.id   AF-A0A7G8G6W3-F1
#
_cell.length_a   1.000
_cell.length_b   1.000
_cell.length_c   1.000
_cell.angle_alpha   90.00
_cell.angle_beta   90.00
_cell.angle_gamma   90.00
#
_symmetry.space_group_name_H-M   'P 1'
#
loop_
_entity.id
_entity.type
_entity.pdbx_description
1 polymer ?
#
loop_
_entity_poly.entity_id
_entity_poly.type
_entity_poly.pdbx_seq_one_letter_code
_entity_poly.pdbx_strand_id
1 'polypeptide(L)' 'MANQEQTPRVKISSLWTNETKDGKKYLSGGNGSIRYSIWPNGFKEKDTDPDWVLYVEQAKKKEGTDSSATPF' A
#
# COMPACT_ATOMS: atom_id res chain seq x y z
N MET A 1 -9.52 -2.55 -37.58
CA MET A 1 -9.43 -1.72 -36.36
C MET A 1 -9.92 -2.60 -35.22
N ALA A 2 -9.02 -3.14 -34.39
CA ALA A 2 -9.39 -4.09 -33.34
C ALA A 2 -10.05 -3.35 -32.18
N ASN A 3 -11.32 -3.68 -31.90
CA ASN A 3 -12.06 -3.18 -30.76
C ASN A 3 -11.51 -3.89 -29.51
N GLN A 4 -10.69 -3.20 -28.72
CA GLN A 4 -10.18 -3.75 -27.47
C GLN A 4 -11.31 -3.73 -26.45
N GLU A 5 -11.85 -4.92 -26.12
CA GLU A 5 -12.77 -5.10 -25.01
C GLU A 5 -12.08 -4.62 -23.72
N GLN A 6 -12.44 -3.44 -23.24
CA GLN A 6 -11.94 -2.94 -21.96
C GLN A 6 -12.54 -3.79 -20.85
N THR A 7 -11.71 -4.63 -20.25
CA THR A 7 -12.06 -5.36 -19.04
C THR A 7 -12.41 -4.33 -17.95
N PRO A 8 -13.56 -4.45 -17.27
CA PRO A 8 -13.95 -3.49 -16.24
C PRO A 8 -12.93 -3.48 -15.11
N ARG A 9 -12.35 -2.30 -14.81
CA ARG A 9 -11.39 -2.13 -13.72
C ARG A 9 -12.15 -1.89 -12.42
N VAL A 10 -11.83 -2.67 -11.39
CA VAL A 10 -12.39 -2.49 -10.05
C VAL A 10 -11.37 -1.76 -9.17
N LYS A 11 -11.77 -0.65 -8.54
CA LYS A 11 -10.94 0.04 -7.56
C LYS A 11 -10.91 -0.74 -6.25
N ILE A 12 -9.75 -1.24 -5.85
CA ILE A 12 -9.57 -1.97 -4.59
C ILE A 12 -9.42 -1.00 -3.41
N SER A 13 -8.52 -0.03 -3.51
CA SER A 13 -8.28 0.97 -2.45
C SER A 13 -7.55 2.20 -3.01
N SER A 14 -7.59 3.30 -2.26
CA SER A 14 -6.62 4.39 -2.44
C SER A 14 -5.30 4.01 -1.74
N LEU A 15 -4.17 4.44 -2.31
CA LEU A 15 -2.84 4.28 -1.74
C LEU A 15 -2.17 5.66 -1.63
N TRP A 16 -1.33 5.83 -0.62
CA TRP A 16 -0.57 7.05 -0.36
C TRP A 16 0.93 6.77 -0.43
N THR A 17 1.68 7.74 -0.94
CA THR A 17 3.14 7.70 -0.95
C THR A 17 3.67 7.89 0.47
N ASN A 18 4.52 6.97 0.90
CA ASN A 18 5.22 7.01 2.17
C ASN A 18 6.72 6.88 1.90
N GLU A 19 7.54 7.25 2.89
CA GLU A 19 8.99 7.14 2.84
C GLU A 19 9.49 6.44 4.12
N THR A 20 10.42 5.50 3.97
CA THR A 20 11.08 4.87 5.13
C THR A 20 12.13 5.81 5.71
N LYS A 21 12.61 5.48 6.93
CA LYS A 21 13.72 6.20 7.56
C LYS A 21 15.00 6.21 6.70
N ASP A 22 15.16 5.19 5.86
CA ASP A 22 16.28 5.04 4.95
C ASP A 22 16.05 5.75 3.59
N GLY A 23 14.99 6.56 3.47
CA GLY A 23 14.67 7.33 2.27
C GLY A 23 13.98 6.54 1.15
N LYS A 24 13.59 5.27 1.37
CA LYS A 24 12.93 4.45 0.35
C LYS A 24 11.45 4.80 0.28
N LYS A 25 10.98 5.15 -0.91
CA LYS A 25 9.55 5.42 -1.16
C LYS A 25 8.77 4.13 -1.40
N TYR A 26 7.58 4.06 -0.82
CA TYR A 26 6.64 2.96 -1.01
C TYR A 26 5.21 3.48 -0.98
N LEU A 27 4.27 2.74 -1.56
CA LEU A 27 2.85 3.09 -1.51
C LEU A 27 2.18 2.25 -0.43
N SER A 28 1.31 2.84 0.38
CA SER A 28 0.47 2.05 1.30
C SER A 28 -0.91 2.67 1.50
N GLY A 29 -1.89 1.83 1.77
CA GLY A 29 -3.28 2.24 1.98
C GLY A 29 -4.14 1.03 2.32
N GLY A 30 -5.46 1.19 2.37
CA GLY A 30 -6.34 0.09 2.75
C GLY A 30 -7.79 0.52 2.93
N ASN A 31 -8.63 -0.46 3.24
CA ASN A 31 -10.08 -0.29 3.44
C ASN A 31 -10.51 -0.56 4.89
N GLY A 32 -9.60 -0.38 5.85
CA GLY A 32 -9.87 -0.50 7.30
C GLY A 32 -9.65 -1.90 7.88
N SER A 33 -9.98 -2.96 7.14
CA SER A 33 -9.70 -4.36 7.55
C SER A 33 -8.40 -4.90 6.96
N ILE A 34 -8.08 -4.48 5.73
CA ILE A 34 -6.90 -4.93 5.00
C ILE A 34 -6.02 -3.72 4.69
N ARG A 35 -4.71 -3.89 4.88
CA ARG A 35 -3.68 -2.96 4.45
C ARG A 35 -2.94 -3.54 3.25
N TYR A 36 -2.79 -2.71 2.23
CA TYR A 36 -1.99 -2.96 1.05
C TYR A 36 -0.72 -2.12 1.12
N SER A 37 0.43 -2.69 0.75
CA SER A 37 1.65 -1.93 0.53
C SER A 37 2.39 -2.38 -0.73
N ILE A 38 2.85 -1.42 -1.52
CA ILE A 38 3.60 -1.67 -2.77
C ILE A 38 5.01 -1.13 -2.60
N TRP A 39 5.98 -2.01 -2.77
CA TRP A 39 7.41 -1.73 -2.61
C TRP A 39 8.14 -1.90 -3.93
N PRO A 40 9.18 -1.09 -4.21
CA PRO A 40 10.06 -1.37 -5.33
C PRO A 40 10.74 -2.72 -5.12
N ASN A 41 10.86 -3.51 -6.19
CA ASN A 41 11.55 -4.79 -6.12
C ASN A 41 13.06 -4.58 -6.01
N GLY A 42 13.60 -4.66 -4.80
CA GLY A 42 15.03 -4.55 -4.54
C GLY A 42 15.86 -5.74 -5.01
N PHE A 43 15.23 -6.83 -5.45
CA PHE A 43 15.87 -8.05 -5.94
C PHE A 43 15.69 -8.23 -7.45
N LYS A 44 15.40 -7.13 -8.17
CA LYS A 44 15.30 -7.16 -9.63
C LYS A 44 16.69 -7.43 -10.22
N GLU A 45 16.87 -8.58 -10.87
CA GLU A 45 18.14 -8.95 -11.53
C GLU A 45 18.03 -8.87 -13.05
N LYS A 46 16.83 -9.12 -13.58
CA LYS A 46 16.54 -9.16 -15.02
C LYS A 46 15.39 -8.21 -15.38
N ASP A 47 15.33 -7.80 -16.64
CA ASP A 47 14.25 -6.93 -17.12
C ASP A 47 12.86 -7.58 -17.07
N THR A 48 12.81 -8.91 -17.04
CA THR A 48 11.57 -9.68 -16.90
C THR A 48 11.07 -9.77 -15.46
N ASP A 49 11.88 -9.36 -14.48
CA ASP A 49 11.50 -9.39 -13.08
C ASP A 49 10.54 -8.22 -12.78
N PRO A 50 9.60 -8.38 -11.84
CA PRO A 50 8.63 -7.35 -11.53
C PRO A 50 9.31 -6.11 -10.94
N ASP A 51 8.85 -4.92 -11.31
CA ASP A 51 9.35 -3.66 -10.75
C ASP A 51 8.82 -3.38 -9.34
N TRP A 52 7.65 -3.92 -9.02
CA TRP A 52 6.92 -3.63 -7.78
C TRP A 52 6.38 -4.91 -7.15
N VAL A 53 6.38 -4.95 -5.82
CA VAL A 53 5.85 -6.06 -5.03
C VAL A 53 4.70 -5.54 -4.16
N LEU A 54 3.52 -6.15 -4.31
CA LEU A 54 2.34 -5.88 -3.49
C LEU A 54 2.27 -6.86 -2.31
N TYR A 55 2.15 -6.32 -1.10
CA TYR A 55 1.89 -7.07 0.12
C TYR A 55 0.50 -6.76 0.64
N VAL A 56 -0.11 -7.76 1.27
CA VAL A 56 -1.43 -7.69 1.90
C VAL A 56 -1.30 -8.11 3.35
N GLU A 57 -1.76 -7.26 4.25
CA GLU A 57 -1.70 -7.48 5.70
C GLU A 57 -3.07 -7.21 6.33
N GLN A 58 -3.38 -7.88 7.44
CA GLN A 58 -4.53 -7.47 8.25
C GLN A 58 -4.19 -6.14 8.94
N ALA A 59 -5.13 -5.19 8.90
CA ALA A 59 -4.96 -3.93 9.60
C ALA A 59 -4.93 -4.21 11.12
N LYS A 60 -3.81 -3.89 11.77
CA LYS A 60 -3.75 -3.93 13.24
C LYS A 60 -4.79 -2.95 13.78
N LYS A 61 -5.72 -3.47 14.60
CA LYS A 61 -6.66 -2.65 15.36
C LYS A 61 -5.82 -1.73 16.24
N LYS A 62 -5.87 -0.41 16.01
CA LYS A 62 -5.27 0.55 16.94
C LYS A 62 -6.10 0.46 18.23
N GLU A 63 -5.62 -0.25 19.24
CA GLU A 63 -6.09 -0.03 20.60
C GLU A 63 -5.75 1.42 20.99
N GLY A 64 -6.74 2.10 21.57
CA GLY A 64 -6.84 3.55 21.61
C GLY A 64 -5.65 4.26 22.25
N THR A 65 -5.20 5.33 21.59
CA THR A 65 -4.63 6.47 22.31
C THR A 65 -5.73 7.52 22.34
N ASP A 66 -6.59 7.41 23.35
CA ASP A 66 -7.53 8.46 23.71
C ASP A 66 -6.71 9.56 24.41
N SER A 67 -6.76 10.75 23.83
CA SER A 67 -6.20 11.96 24.42
C SER A 67 -7.12 12.43 25.56
N SER A 68 -6.71 12.23 26.81
CA SER A 68 -7.14 13.13 27.90
C SER A 68 -6.13 13.14 29.05
N ALA A 69 -4.96 13.72 28.81
CA ALA A 69 -4.14 14.28 29.88
C ALA A 69 -4.53 15.75 30.08
N THR A 70 -5.49 16.01 30.97
CA THR A 70 -5.63 17.29 31.66
C THR A 70 -5.31 17.06 33.13
N PRO A 71 -4.21 17.63 33.69
CA PRO A 71 -3.99 17.60 35.12
C PRO A 71 -5.04 18.47 35.82
N PHE A 72 -5.62 17.96 36.90
CA PHE A 72 -6.30 18.77 37.92
C PHE A 72 -5.29 19.17 39.00
#